data_AF-A0A7J4FIK3-F1
#
_entry.id   AF-A0A7J4FIK3-F1
#
_cell.length_a   1.000
_cell.length_b   1.000
_cell.length_c   1.000
_cell.angle_alpha   90.00
_cell.angle_beta   90.00
_cell.angle_gamma   90.00
#
_symmetry.space_group_name_H-M   'P 1'
#
loop_
_entity.id
_entity.type
_entity.pdbx_description
1 polymer ?
#
loop_
_entity_poly.entity_id
_entity_poly.type
_entity_poly.pdbx_seq_one_letter_code
_entity_poly.pdbx_strand_id
1 'polypeptide(L)'
;MPIYEAIFAVALVVSAFLALHLDETIYAIISFAAALTLLSGLYFLMNAPFAAVFQLIVAVGAVAVFFLASEMIAPKKGLSQKMRDKILGLLIASFLAAIPFLVDLNVKAFSKPHNLSFASALWEYRALDIVAQSIVVLTLAIGIVMVLKGRRGK
;
A
#
# COMPACT_ATOMS: atom_id res chain seq x y z
N MET A 1 -8.65 10.61 -20.25
CA MET A 1 -8.78 9.35 -19.50
C MET A 1 -10.09 8.70 -19.87
N PRO A 2 -10.12 7.39 -20.10
CA PRO A 2 -11.35 6.66 -20.30
C PRO A 2 -12.22 6.68 -19.03
N ILE A 3 -13.54 6.68 -19.20
CA ILE A 3 -14.53 6.86 -18.12
C ILE A 3 -14.38 5.84 -16.97
N TYR A 4 -13.97 4.61 -17.29
CA TYR A 4 -13.81 3.53 -16.32
C TYR A 4 -12.63 3.76 -15.36
N GLU A 5 -11.52 4.35 -15.83
CA GLU A 5 -10.38 4.69 -14.96
C GLU A 5 -10.79 5.72 -13.92
N ALA A 6 -11.56 6.73 -14.33
CA ALA A 6 -12.06 7.75 -13.43
C ALA A 6 -12.99 7.17 -12.35
N ILE A 7 -13.89 6.25 -12.74
CA ILE A 7 -14.79 5.57 -11.78
C ILE A 7 -13.99 4.78 -10.76
N PHE A 8 -13.00 3.98 -11.19
CA PHE A 8 -12.14 3.22 -10.29
C PHE A 8 -11.32 4.13 -9.36
N ALA A 9 -10.76 5.23 -9.89
CA ALA A 9 -9.99 6.19 -9.11
C ALA A 9 -10.86 6.88 -8.04
N VAL A 10 -12.06 7.33 -8.40
CA VAL A 10 -13.00 7.94 -7.45
C VAL A 10 -13.41 6.92 -6.37
N ALA A 11 -13.77 5.70 -6.77
CA ALA A 11 -14.12 4.64 -5.82
C ALA A 11 -12.96 4.34 -4.85
N LEU A 12 -11.72 4.30 -5.36
CA LEU A 12 -10.52 4.09 -4.56
C LEU A 12 -10.35 5.19 -3.52
N VAL A 13 -10.45 6.45 -3.92
CA VAL A 13 -10.31 7.60 -3.02
C VAL A 13 -11.40 7.57 -1.94
N VAL A 14 -12.64 7.24 -2.30
CA VAL A 14 -13.74 7.09 -1.34
C VAL A 14 -13.46 5.96 -0.35
N SER A 15 -13.02 4.79 -0.81
CA SER A 15 -12.66 3.66 0.07
C SER A 15 -11.49 4.01 1.00
N ALA A 16 -10.48 4.73 0.50
CA ALA A 16 -9.36 5.19 1.32
C ALA A 16 -9.80 6.21 2.38
N PHE A 17 -10.70 7.13 2.01
CA PHE A 17 -11.25 8.10 2.96
C PHE A 17 -12.08 7.42 4.05
N LEU A 18 -12.87 6.42 3.67
CA LEU A 18 -13.67 5.61 4.59
C LEU A 18 -12.79 4.82 5.55
N ALA A 19 -11.68 4.26 5.07
CA ALA A 19 -10.69 3.58 5.91
C ALA A 19 -10.08 4.49 7.00
N LEU A 20 -10.05 5.82 6.79
CA LEU A 20 -9.54 6.78 7.77
C LEU A 20 -10.60 7.30 8.76
N HIS A 21 -11.88 7.25 8.40
CA HIS A 21 -12.97 7.86 9.18
C HIS A 21 -13.82 6.87 9.97
N LEU A 22 -13.71 5.56 9.68
CA LEU A 22 -14.44 4.55 10.43
C LEU A 22 -13.84 4.36 11.83
N ASP A 23 -14.67 4.54 12.85
CA ASP A 23 -14.27 4.44 14.26
C ASP A 23 -13.91 3.01 14.68
N GLU A 24 -14.52 2.00 14.04
CA GLU A 24 -14.24 0.60 14.32
C GLU A 24 -13.17 0.09 13.35
N THR A 25 -12.01 -0.27 13.92
CA THR A 25 -10.80 -0.66 13.19
C THR A 25 -11.05 -1.78 12.16
N ILE A 26 -11.94 -2.73 12.47
CA ILE A 26 -12.28 -3.84 11.56
C ILE A 26 -12.87 -3.30 10.24
N TYR A 27 -13.85 -2.39 10.30
CA TYR A 27 -14.44 -1.81 9.10
C TYR A 27 -13.45 -0.88 8.38
N ALA A 28 -12.57 -0.20 9.13
CA ALA A 28 -11.48 0.58 8.54
C ALA A 28 -10.53 -0.30 7.72
N ILE A 29 -10.12 -1.45 8.24
CA ILE A 29 -9.25 -2.42 7.55
C ILE A 29 -9.95 -3.01 6.31
N ILE A 30 -11.25 -3.31 6.39
CA ILE A 30 -12.02 -3.80 5.24
C ILE A 30 -12.07 -2.74 4.13
N SER A 31 -12.30 -1.47 4.49
CA SER A 31 -12.30 -0.35 3.54
C SER A 31 -10.92 -0.13 2.91
N PHE A 32 -9.85 -0.34 3.70
CA PHE A 32 -8.48 -0.33 3.20
C PHE A 32 -8.23 -1.48 2.20
N ALA A 33 -8.68 -2.70 2.51
CA ALA A 33 -8.59 -3.84 1.58
C ALA A 33 -9.34 -3.58 0.26
N ALA A 34 -10.51 -2.93 0.34
CA ALA A 34 -11.25 -2.51 -0.84
C ALA A 34 -10.47 -1.49 -1.68
N ALA A 35 -9.84 -0.49 -1.05
CA ALA A 35 -9.00 0.49 -1.75
C ALA A 35 -7.80 -0.19 -2.46
N LEU A 36 -7.13 -1.14 -1.80
CA LEU A 36 -6.03 -1.91 -2.40
C LEU A 36 -6.49 -2.78 -3.58
N THR A 37 -7.71 -3.33 -3.50
CA THR A 37 -8.32 -4.13 -4.57
C THR A 37 -8.66 -3.25 -5.78
N LEU A 38 -9.25 -2.07 -5.54
CA LEU A 38 -9.52 -1.09 -6.59
C LEU A 38 -8.23 -0.60 -7.25
N LEU A 39 -7.16 -0.43 -6.48
CA LEU A 39 -5.83 -0.09 -7.01
C LEU A 39 -5.29 -1.18 -7.95
N SER A 40 -5.45 -2.46 -7.58
CA SER A 40 -5.13 -3.55 -8.50
C SER A 40 -5.96 -3.50 -9.78
N GLY A 41 -7.23 -3.11 -9.70
CA GLY A 41 -8.08 -2.90 -10.88
C GLY A 41 -7.50 -1.83 -11.80
N LEU A 42 -7.06 -0.70 -11.25
CA LEU A 42 -6.38 0.36 -12.02
C LEU A 42 -5.09 -0.15 -12.69
N TYR A 43 -4.29 -0.98 -12.01
CA TYR A 43 -3.10 -1.57 -12.63
C TYR A 43 -3.43 -2.47 -13.83
N PHE A 44 -4.51 -3.24 -13.79
CA PHE A 44 -4.95 -4.00 -14.97
C PHE A 44 -5.35 -3.08 -16.12
N LEU A 45 -6.08 -2.00 -15.83
CA LEU A 45 -6.50 -1.01 -16.83
C LEU A 45 -5.30 -0.29 -17.46
N MET A 46 -4.24 -0.06 -16.68
CA MET A 46 -2.98 0.54 -17.14
C MET A 46 -2.03 -0.44 -17.83
N ASN A 47 -2.49 -1.64 -18.23
CA ASN A 47 -1.66 -2.70 -18.83
C ASN A 47 -0.47 -3.13 -17.97
N ALA A 48 -0.61 -3.10 -16.64
CA ALA A 48 0.40 -3.55 -15.67
C ALA A 48 -0.08 -4.82 -14.91
N PRO A 49 -0.30 -5.95 -15.59
CA PRO A 49 -0.91 -7.14 -14.98
C PRO A 49 -0.05 -7.77 -13.89
N PHE A 50 1.29 -7.74 -14.02
CA PHE A 50 2.18 -8.25 -12.98
C PHE A 50 2.02 -7.46 -11.67
N ALA A 51 2.00 -6.12 -11.75
CA ALA A 51 1.79 -5.26 -10.59
C ALA A 51 0.41 -5.47 -9.97
N ALA A 52 -0.62 -5.64 -10.79
CA ALA A 52 -1.98 -5.93 -10.33
C ALA A 52 -2.06 -7.23 -9.51
N VAL A 53 -1.53 -8.33 -10.05
CA VAL A 53 -1.55 -9.63 -9.35
C VAL A 53 -0.71 -9.58 -8.05
N PHE A 54 0.47 -8.95 -8.08
CA PHE A 54 1.28 -8.77 -6.88
C PHE A 54 0.58 -7.91 -5.82
N GLN A 55 -0.13 -6.85 -6.23
CA GLN A 55 -0.92 -6.01 -5.34
C GLN A 55 -2.01 -6.82 -4.64
N LEU A 56 -2.72 -7.70 -5.34
CA LEU A 56 -3.74 -8.56 -4.72
C LEU A 56 -3.12 -9.58 -3.77
N ILE A 57 -2.05 -10.28 -4.17
CA ILE A 57 -1.47 -11.35 -3.33
C ILE A 57 -0.80 -10.76 -2.09
N VAL A 58 0.04 -9.74 -2.26
CA VAL A 58 0.86 -9.20 -1.17
C VAL A 58 0.09 -8.17 -0.36
N ALA A 59 -0.52 -7.17 -1.00
CA ALA A 59 -1.15 -6.08 -0.26
C ALA A 59 -2.51 -6.50 0.32
N VAL A 60 -3.40 -7.08 -0.50
CA VAL A 60 -4.71 -7.54 0.00
C VAL A 60 -4.55 -8.85 0.77
N GLY A 61 -3.97 -9.87 0.15
CA GLY A 61 -3.91 -11.23 0.66
C GLY A 61 -3.03 -11.41 1.90
N ALA A 62 -1.89 -10.73 1.98
CA ALA A 62 -1.05 -10.75 3.17
C ALA A 62 -1.33 -9.53 4.07
N VAL A 63 -0.98 -8.32 3.65
CA VAL A 63 -0.94 -7.15 4.55
C VAL A 63 -2.32 -6.85 5.17
N ALA A 64 -3.37 -6.69 4.37
CA ALA A 64 -4.69 -6.34 4.88
C ALA A 64 -5.29 -7.46 5.75
N VAL A 65 -5.11 -8.73 5.36
CA VAL A 65 -5.56 -9.89 6.15
C VAL A 65 -4.78 -9.99 7.48
N PHE A 66 -3.47 -9.76 7.48
CA PHE A 66 -2.67 -9.75 8.71
C PHE A 66 -3.08 -8.62 9.65
N PHE A 67 -3.40 -7.43 9.12
CA PHE A 67 -3.96 -6.35 9.94
C PHE A 67 -5.31 -6.74 10.54
N LEU A 68 -6.20 -7.33 9.74
CA LEU A 68 -7.50 -7.79 10.22
C LEU A 68 -7.35 -8.85 11.33
N ALA A 69 -6.49 -9.85 11.11
CA ALA A 69 -6.21 -10.89 12.08
C ALA A 69 -5.58 -10.33 13.37
N SER A 70 -4.63 -9.41 13.24
CA SER A 70 -3.99 -8.75 14.38
C SER A 70 -5.01 -7.98 15.21
N GLU A 71 -5.90 -7.23 14.56
CA GLU A 71 -6.93 -6.44 15.26
C GLU A 71 -7.98 -7.33 15.94
N MET A 72 -8.37 -8.44 15.30
CA MET A 72 -9.30 -9.40 15.90
C MET A 72 -8.75 -10.07 17.17
N ILE A 73 -7.43 -10.16 17.30
CA ILE A 73 -6.75 -10.74 18.48
C ILE A 73 -6.43 -9.65 19.51
N ALA A 74 -6.24 -8.41 19.08
CA ALA A 74 -5.82 -7.33 19.96
C ALA A 74 -6.95 -6.90 20.92
N PRO A 75 -6.64 -6.60 22.20
CA PRO A 75 -7.62 -6.02 23.11
C PRO A 75 -7.99 -4.61 22.64
N LYS A 76 -9.30 -4.31 22.60
CA LYS A 76 -9.82 -3.00 22.21
C LYS A 76 -9.23 -1.90 23.12
N LYS A 77 -8.42 -1.01 22.54
CA LYS A 77 -7.94 0.21 23.22
C LYS A 77 -8.60 1.41 22.58
N GLY A 78 -9.46 2.09 23.33
CA GLY A 78 -10.02 3.37 22.93
C GLY A 78 -8.95 4.46 22.99
N LEU A 79 -8.38 4.81 21.85
CA LEU A 79 -7.52 5.99 21.73
C LEU A 79 -8.39 7.18 21.32
N SER A 80 -8.68 8.06 22.28
CA SER A 80 -9.36 9.33 21.99
C SER A 80 -8.37 10.28 21.32
N GLN A 81 -8.53 10.48 20.01
CA GLN A 81 -7.70 11.40 19.24
C GLN A 81 -8.12 12.85 19.51
N LYS A 82 -7.19 13.69 19.98
CA LYS A 82 -7.46 15.11 20.23
C LYS A 82 -7.66 15.85 18.91
N MET A 83 -8.53 16.87 18.91
CA MET A 83 -8.85 17.67 17.72
C MET A 83 -7.61 18.31 17.08
N ARG A 84 -6.63 18.71 17.89
CA ARG A 84 -5.33 19.22 17.41
C ARG A 84 -4.58 18.21 16.53
N ASP A 85 -4.62 16.93 16.88
CA ASP A 85 -3.89 15.89 16.16
C ASP A 85 -4.57 15.58 14.82
N LYS A 86 -5.91 15.72 14.75
CA LYS A 86 -6.67 15.65 13.49
C LYS A 86 -6.33 16.81 12.55
N ILE A 87 -6.30 18.04 13.07
CA ILE A 87 -5.96 19.24 12.27
C ILE A 87 -4.51 19.15 11.76
N LEU A 88 -3.58 18.73 12.61
CA LEU A 88 -2.19 18.55 12.19
C LEU A 88 -2.06 17.47 11.11
N GLY A 89 -2.77 16.35 11.26
CA GLY A 89 -2.83 15.30 10.23
C GLY A 89 -3.37 15.81 8.90
N LEU A 90 -4.43 16.61 8.92
CA LEU A 90 -5.02 17.19 7.71
C LEU A 90 -4.08 18.19 7.02
N LEU A 91 -3.39 19.05 7.79
CA LEU A 91 -2.41 19.99 7.24
C LEU A 91 -1.25 19.26 6.56
N ILE A 92 -0.72 18.20 7.19
CA ILE A 92 0.35 17.38 6.62
C ILE A 92 -0.14 16.70 5.34
N ALA A 93 -1.32 16.06 5.36
CA ALA A 93 -1.88 15.41 4.19
C ALA A 93 -2.10 16.39 3.03
N SER A 94 -2.62 17.59 3.32
CA SER A 94 -2.83 18.63 2.30
C SER A 94 -1.52 19.15 1.72
N PHE A 95 -0.50 19.37 2.56
CA PHE A 95 0.83 19.76 2.10
C PHE A 95 1.45 18.70 1.19
N LEU A 96 1.44 17.43 1.59
CA LEU A 96 1.98 16.33 0.78
C LEU A 96 1.20 16.16 -0.53
N ALA A 97 -0.13 16.33 -0.52
CA ALA A 97 -0.97 16.22 -1.70
C ALA A 97 -0.76 17.37 -2.70
N ALA A 98 -0.28 18.53 -2.25
CA ALA A 98 0.00 19.67 -3.13
C ALA A 98 1.31 19.52 -3.92
N ILE A 99 2.30 18.77 -3.39
CA ILE A 99 3.63 18.61 -4.01
C ILE A 99 3.53 18.12 -5.47
N PRO A 100 2.76 17.05 -5.80
CA PRO A 100 2.64 16.58 -7.18
C PRO A 100 1.99 17.55 -8.16
N PHE A 101 1.26 18.57 -7.67
CA PHE A 101 0.66 19.61 -8.52
C PHE A 101 1.62 20.78 -8.77
N LEU A 102 2.50 21.08 -7.81
CA LEU A 102 3.48 22.17 -7.89
C LEU A 102 4.69 21.79 -8.76
N VAL A 103 5.12 20.54 -8.64
CA VAL A 103 6.12 19.97 -9.53
C VAL A 103 5.35 19.55 -10.77
N ASP A 104 5.58 20.18 -11.92
CA ASP A 104 5.03 19.74 -13.20
C ASP A 104 5.63 18.36 -13.54
N LEU A 105 5.08 17.33 -12.92
CA LEU A 105 5.46 15.93 -13.04
C LEU A 105 4.90 15.42 -14.37
N ASN A 106 5.25 16.09 -15.46
CA ASN A 106 5.08 15.60 -16.82
C ASN A 106 6.08 14.46 -17.05
N VAL A 107 5.85 13.36 -16.34
CA VAL A 107 6.62 12.14 -16.44
C VAL A 107 6.20 11.50 -17.75
N LYS A 108 6.94 11.83 -18.81
CA LYS A 108 6.90 11.02 -20.02
C LYS A 108 7.29 9.61 -19.61
N ALA A 109 6.38 8.66 -19.81
CA ALA A 109 6.71 7.26 -19.65
C ALA A 109 7.99 6.98 -20.44
N PHE A 110 8.95 6.30 -19.80
CA PHE A 110 10.22 5.95 -20.43
C PHE A 110 9.96 4.85 -21.47
N SER A 111 9.39 5.25 -22.60
CA SER A 111 8.96 4.39 -23.70
C SER A 111 10.14 4.11 -24.62
N LYS A 112 11.23 3.56 -24.08
CA LYS A 112 12.20 2.88 -24.95
C LYS A 112 11.67 1.45 -25.12
N PRO A 113 11.13 1.08 -26.28
CA PRO A 113 10.61 -0.27 -26.50
C PRO A 113 11.79 -1.23 -26.39
N HIS A 114 11.91 -1.88 -25.24
CA HIS A 114 12.77 -3.02 -25.08
C HIS A 114 11.87 -4.24 -25.20
N ASN A 115 12.23 -5.15 -26.10
CA ASN A 115 11.56 -6.45 -26.25
C ASN A 115 11.94 -7.42 -25.10
N LEU A 116 12.37 -6.87 -23.96
CA LEU A 116 12.77 -7.64 -22.79
C LEU A 116 11.53 -7.98 -21.97
N SER A 117 11.46 -9.22 -21.51
CA SER A 117 10.44 -9.63 -20.54
C SER A 117 10.60 -8.83 -19.25
N PHE A 118 9.51 -8.66 -18.48
CA PHE A 118 9.55 -7.98 -17.18
C PHE A 118 10.60 -8.59 -16.22
N ALA A 119 10.72 -9.93 -16.20
CA ALA A 119 11.71 -10.63 -15.38
C ALA A 119 13.15 -10.31 -15.80
N SER A 120 13.41 -10.23 -17.11
CA SER A 120 14.70 -9.82 -17.66
C SER A 120 15.02 -8.38 -17.29
N ALA A 121 14.05 -7.46 -17.44
CA ALA A 121 14.22 -6.05 -17.08
C ALA A 121 14.52 -5.87 -15.58
N LEU A 122 13.89 -6.66 -14.71
CA LEU A 122 14.18 -6.68 -13.27
C LEU A 122 15.63 -7.08 -12.98
N TRP A 123 16.11 -8.18 -13.56
CA TRP A 123 17.47 -8.66 -13.33
C TRP A 123 18.54 -7.80 -14.04
N GLU A 124 18.24 -7.22 -15.19
CA GLU A 124 19.22 -6.47 -15.95
C GLU A 124 19.39 -5.04 -15.44
N TYR A 125 18.28 -4.37 -15.09
CA TYR A 125 18.32 -2.96 -14.66
C TYR A 125 18.20 -2.76 -13.15
N ARG A 126 17.62 -3.73 -12.43
CA ARG A 126 17.23 -3.57 -11.02
C ARG A 126 17.72 -4.70 -10.12
N ALA A 127 18.65 -5.54 -10.57
CA ALA A 127 19.16 -6.67 -9.77
C ALA A 127 19.71 -6.23 -8.42
N LEU A 128 20.47 -5.13 -8.39
CA LEU A 128 21.04 -4.61 -7.15
C LEU A 128 19.92 -4.23 -6.16
N ASP A 129 18.88 -3.56 -6.63
CA ASP A 129 17.72 -3.19 -5.80
C ASP A 129 17.00 -4.43 -5.27
N ILE A 130 16.80 -5.45 -6.12
CA ILE A 130 16.14 -6.71 -5.74
C ILE A 130 16.93 -7.44 -4.66
N VAL A 131 18.26 -7.55 -4.84
CA VAL A 131 19.14 -8.17 -3.85
C VAL A 131 19.11 -7.39 -2.53
N ALA A 132 19.21 -6.05 -2.60
CA ALA A 132 19.13 -5.20 -1.42
C ALA A 132 17.79 -5.35 -0.69
N GLN A 133 16.67 -5.36 -1.40
CA GLN A 133 15.34 -5.59 -0.82
C GLN A 133 15.22 -6.99 -0.21
N SER A 134 15.83 -8.01 -0.83
CA SER A 134 15.83 -9.37 -0.30
C SER A 134 16.55 -9.46 1.05
N ILE A 135 17.65 -8.71 1.23
CA ILE A 135 18.36 -8.60 2.51
C ILE A 135 17.50 -7.90 3.57
N VAL A 136 16.76 -6.85 3.19
CA VAL A 136 15.83 -6.17 4.12
C VAL A 136 14.72 -7.11 4.58
N VAL A 137 14.12 -7.87 3.67
CA VAL A 137 13.09 -8.86 4.00
C VAL A 137 13.64 -9.96 4.90
N LEU A 138 14.84 -10.48 4.62
CA LEU A 138 15.50 -11.48 5.45
C LEU A 138 15.75 -10.95 6.87
N THR A 139 16.26 -9.72 6.97
CA THR A 139 16.53 -9.06 8.25
C THR A 139 15.25 -8.89 9.07
N LEU A 140 14.16 -8.47 8.42
CA LEU A 140 12.85 -8.35 9.06
C LEU A 140 12.35 -9.70 9.57
N ALA A 141 12.46 -10.76 8.76
CA ALA A 141 12.04 -12.10 9.14
C ALA A 141 12.82 -12.62 10.36
N ILE A 142 14.14 -12.48 10.37
CA ILE A 142 14.99 -12.84 11.52
C ILE A 142 14.60 -12.03 12.77
N GLY A 143 14.38 -10.72 12.61
CA GLY A 143 13.95 -9.84 13.69
C GLY A 143 12.64 -10.29 14.33
N ILE A 144 11.63 -10.64 13.51
CA ILE A 144 10.35 -11.16 14.00
C ILE A 144 10.55 -12.46 14.78
N VAL A 145 11.35 -13.40 14.25
CA VAL A 145 11.64 -14.68 14.92
C VAL A 145 12.34 -14.46 16.26
N MET A 146 13.33 -13.57 16.33
CA MET A 146 14.04 -13.23 17.56
C MET A 146 13.10 -12.61 18.61
N VAL A 147 12.23 -11.69 18.20
CA VAL A 147 11.23 -11.06 19.10
C VAL A 147 10.25 -12.09 19.63
N LEU A 148 9.74 -12.99 18.77
CA LEU A 148 8.80 -14.04 19.18
C LEU A 148 9.46 -15.08 20.09
N LYS A 149 10.72 -15.45 19.83
CA LYS A 149 11.49 -16.38 20.68
C LYS A 149 11.80 -15.76 22.04
N GLY A 150 12.16 -14.48 22.10
CA GLY A 150 12.45 -13.77 23.35
C GLY A 150 11.25 -13.67 24.29
N ARG A 151 10.03 -13.70 23.77
CA ARG A 151 8.79 -13.69 24.56
C ARG A 151 8.36 -15.05 25.11
N ARG A 152 8.97 -16.15 24.64
CA ARG A 152 8.65 -17.53 25.09
C ARG A 152 9.48 -17.99 26.30
N GLY A 153 10.48 -17.19 26.72
CA GLY A 153 11.40 -17.50 27.83
C GLY A 153 11.11 -16.76 29.15
N LYS A 154 9.94 -16.12 29.26
CA LYS A 154 9.33 -15.63 30.51
C LYS A 154 7.94 -16.22 30.61
#